data_AF-A0A846Y5L8-F1
#
_entry.id   AF-A0A846Y5L8-F1
#
_cell.length_a   1.000
_cell.length_b   1.000
_cell.length_c   1.000
_cell.angle_alpha   90.00
_cell.angle_beta   90.00
_cell.angle_gamma   90.00
#
_symmetry.space_group_name_H-M   'P 1'
#
loop_
_entity.id
_entity.type
_entity.pdbx_description
1 polymer ?
#
loop_
_entity_poly.entity_id
_entity_poly.type
_entity_poly.pdbx_seq_one_letter_code
_entity_poly.pdbx_strand_id
1 'polypeptide(L)'
;MLGPGYRDGVYRMFGAARRRRVQRLEETVEVLRQAWTGEEFEFRGERVLVRPRPARLGGPELYFGGSAGASALRAARIGDGYRPAGAERDRLYDRRTPCAVHDERQCELGAGARRGHHWLPFRHGIGRPAGGPECSRGHAR
;
A
#
# COMPACT_ATOMS: atom_id res chain seq x y z
N MET A 1 -7.35 -0.45 6.63
CA MET A 1 -6.79 0.55 5.70
C MET A 1 -5.94 1.53 6.49
N LEU A 2 -4.72 1.82 6.04
CA LEU A 2 -3.78 2.73 6.69
C LEU A 2 -3.54 3.98 5.83
N GLY A 3 -3.25 5.09 6.50
CA GLY A 3 -2.88 6.34 5.87
C GLY A 3 -2.21 7.27 6.86
N PRO A 4 -1.40 8.23 6.40
CA PRO A 4 -0.60 9.07 7.28
C PRO A 4 -1.41 10.19 7.94
N GLY A 5 -2.73 10.28 7.76
CA GLY A 5 -3.52 11.42 8.19
C GLY A 5 -3.13 12.75 7.52
N TYR A 6 -4.04 13.73 7.53
CA TYR A 6 -3.82 15.01 6.84
C TYR A 6 -4.15 16.26 7.66
N ARG A 7 -4.78 16.13 8.84
CA ARG A 7 -5.21 17.28 9.65
C ARG A 7 -4.14 17.67 10.67
N ASP A 8 -3.63 18.88 10.58
CA ASP A 8 -2.63 19.43 11.52
C ASP A 8 -3.12 19.43 12.97
N GLY A 9 -4.39 19.75 13.20
CA GLY A 9 -4.98 19.81 14.53
C GLY A 9 -4.85 18.50 15.30
N VAL A 10 -5.01 17.35 14.64
CA VAL A 10 -4.88 16.02 15.26
C VAL A 10 -3.44 15.77 15.66
N TYR A 11 -2.49 16.10 14.79
CA TYR A 11 -1.06 15.98 15.09
C TYR A 11 -0.65 16.83 16.30
N ARG A 12 -1.11 18.07 16.34
CA ARG A 12 -0.86 18.99 17.47
C ARG A 12 -1.47 18.46 18.77
N MET A 13 -2.66 17.89 18.73
CA MET A 13 -3.34 17.33 19.91
C MET A 13 -2.53 16.20 20.57
N PHE A 14 -1.84 15.39 19.78
CA PHE A 14 -0.98 14.30 20.27
C PHE A 14 0.49 14.70 20.43
N GLY A 15 0.83 15.99 20.36
CA GLY A 15 2.22 16.47 20.44
C GLY A 15 3.12 15.93 19.32
N ALA A 16 2.55 15.49 18.19
CA ALA A 16 3.25 14.80 17.14
C ALA A 16 3.57 15.72 15.95
N ALA A 17 4.83 15.72 15.50
CA ALA A 17 5.22 16.48 14.31
C ALA A 17 4.60 15.88 13.03
N ARG A 18 3.69 16.61 12.36
CA ARG A 18 3.08 16.16 11.08
C ARG A 18 4.11 15.87 10.00
N ARG A 19 5.25 16.59 9.96
CA ARG A 19 6.30 16.38 8.96
C ARG A 19 6.82 14.93 8.95
N ARG A 20 6.79 14.24 10.09
CA ARG A 20 7.23 12.85 10.24
C ARG A 20 6.13 11.80 10.00
N ARG A 21 4.91 12.21 9.62
CA ARG A 21 3.75 11.30 9.50
C ARG A 21 3.97 10.11 8.56
N VAL A 22 4.69 10.34 7.46
CA VAL A 22 4.99 9.29 6.47
C VAL A 22 5.97 8.30 7.06
N GLN A 23 7.08 8.79 7.62
CA GLN A 23 8.08 7.96 8.29
C GLN A 23 7.45 7.12 9.41
N ARG A 24 6.61 7.73 10.26
CA ARG A 24 5.89 7.01 11.32
C ARG A 24 4.96 5.93 10.78
N LEU A 25 4.27 6.19 9.67
CA LEU A 25 3.42 5.18 9.04
C LEU A 25 4.23 3.98 8.56
N GLU A 26 5.40 4.21 7.95
CA GLU A 26 6.28 3.14 7.47
C GLU A 26 6.85 2.34 8.66
N GLU A 27 7.36 3.00 9.71
CA GLU A 27 7.80 2.38 10.98
C GLU A 27 6.65 1.58 11.62
N THR A 28 5.43 2.10 11.60
CA THR A 28 4.25 1.40 12.16
C THR A 28 4.01 0.08 11.44
N VAL A 29 4.15 0.04 10.11
CA VAL A 29 3.98 -1.20 9.35
C VAL A 29 5.06 -2.21 9.70
N GLU A 30 6.32 -1.79 9.80
CA GLU A 30 7.43 -2.66 10.21
C GLU A 30 7.17 -3.27 11.59
N VAL A 31 6.77 -2.45 12.57
CA VAL A 31 6.46 -2.90 13.94
C VAL A 31 5.26 -3.83 13.96
N LEU A 32 4.19 -3.54 13.20
CA LEU A 32 3.03 -4.42 13.12
C LEU A 32 3.40 -5.80 12.54
N ARG A 33 4.25 -5.83 11.50
CA ARG A 33 4.71 -7.10 10.90
C ARG A 33 5.54 -7.90 11.90
N GLN A 34 6.38 -7.27 12.71
CA GLN A 34 7.11 -7.95 13.80
C GLN A 34 6.15 -8.47 14.88
N ALA A 35 5.23 -7.62 15.37
CA ALA A 35 4.24 -8.01 16.36
C ALA A 35 3.38 -9.22 15.92
N TRP A 36 3.06 -9.31 14.63
CA TRP A 36 2.27 -10.40 14.06
C TRP A 36 3.03 -11.71 13.85
N THR A 37 4.35 -11.73 13.98
CA THR A 37 5.09 -13.00 14.08
C THR A 37 4.69 -13.76 15.35
N GLY A 38 4.29 -13.02 16.40
CA GLY A 38 4.06 -13.56 17.73
C GLY A 38 5.35 -13.80 18.51
N GLU A 39 6.52 -13.58 17.92
CA GLU A 39 7.80 -13.66 18.61
C GLU A 39 8.09 -12.34 19.34
N GLU A 40 8.95 -12.41 20.34
CA GLU A 40 9.41 -11.21 21.04
C GLU A 40 10.39 -10.42 20.17
N PHE A 41 10.31 -9.09 20.19
CA PHE A 41 11.19 -8.21 19.43
C PHE A 41 11.53 -6.95 20.23
N GLU A 42 12.64 -6.28 19.88
CA GLU A 42 13.00 -5.00 20.50
C GLU A 42 12.35 -3.83 19.76
N PHE A 43 11.76 -2.92 20.51
CA PHE A 43 11.24 -1.67 19.98
C PHE A 43 11.54 -0.52 20.93
N ARG A 44 12.33 0.45 20.46
CA ARG A 44 12.74 1.64 21.22
C ARG A 44 13.38 1.31 22.57
N GLY A 45 14.20 0.27 22.61
CA GLY A 45 14.93 -0.17 23.80
C GLY A 45 14.14 -1.10 24.73
N GLU A 46 12.88 -1.40 24.41
CA GLU A 46 12.03 -2.28 25.20
C GLU A 46 11.82 -3.62 24.49
N ARG A 47 11.78 -4.71 25.26
CA ARG A 47 11.37 -6.04 24.75
C ARG A 47 9.85 -6.11 24.69
N VAL A 48 9.30 -6.39 23.51
CA VAL A 48 7.86 -6.38 23.24
C VAL A 48 7.40 -7.76 22.78
N LEU A 49 6.36 -8.29 23.42
CA LEU A 49 5.64 -9.48 23.00
C LEU A 49 4.15 -9.16 22.86
N VAL A 50 3.60 -9.30 21.65
CA VAL A 50 2.18 -9.01 21.39
C VAL A 50 1.38 -10.31 21.32
N ARG A 51 0.29 -10.36 22.10
CA ARG A 51 -0.65 -11.49 22.16
C ARG A 51 -2.11 -11.00 22.17
N PRO A 52 -3.07 -11.79 21.63
CA PRO A 52 -2.88 -13.10 21.00
C PRO A 52 -2.21 -13.00 19.62
N ARG A 53 -1.73 -14.14 19.09
CA ARG A 53 -1.23 -14.21 17.71
C ARG A 53 -2.39 -13.95 16.73
N PRO A 54 -2.14 -13.28 15.60
CA PRO A 54 -3.18 -13.07 14.60
C PRO A 54 -3.64 -14.41 14.01
N ALA A 55 -4.91 -14.47 13.61
CA ALA A 55 -5.49 -15.67 13.00
C ALA A 55 -4.86 -16.02 11.64
N ARG A 56 -4.27 -15.04 10.95
CA ARG A 56 -3.54 -15.20 9.68
C ARG A 56 -2.05 -15.02 9.92
N LEU A 57 -1.24 -15.92 9.36
CA LEU A 57 0.22 -15.81 9.36
C LEU A 57 0.65 -14.50 8.67
N GLY A 58 1.50 -13.71 9.33
CA GLY A 58 1.93 -12.40 8.86
C GLY A 58 0.92 -11.26 9.10
N GLY A 59 -0.20 -11.56 9.76
CA GLY A 59 -1.21 -10.60 10.15
C GLY A 59 -2.32 -10.35 9.13
N PRO A 60 -3.24 -9.41 9.43
CA PRO A 60 -4.28 -8.96 8.50
C PRO A 60 -3.68 -8.22 7.30
N GLU A 61 -4.47 -8.10 6.24
CA GLU A 61 -4.08 -7.35 5.03
C GLU A 61 -4.03 -5.84 5.29
N LEU A 62 -2.92 -5.23 4.88
CA LEU A 62 -2.65 -3.81 5.00
C LEU A 62 -2.91 -3.08 3.68
N TYR A 63 -4.14 -2.59 3.52
CA TYR A 63 -4.49 -1.70 2.43
C TYR A 63 -4.09 -0.26 2.73
N PHE A 64 -3.52 0.44 1.76
CA PHE A 64 -3.22 1.87 1.84
C PHE A 64 -4.19 2.69 1.02
N GLY A 65 -4.33 3.97 1.35
CA GLY A 65 -5.01 4.90 0.46
C GLY A 65 -4.39 6.27 0.43
N GLY A 66 -4.76 7.05 -0.59
CA GLY A 66 -4.26 8.40 -0.75
C GLY A 66 -4.61 9.00 -2.11
N SER A 67 -4.38 10.30 -2.23
CA SER A 67 -4.65 11.08 -3.44
C SER A 67 -3.37 11.56 -4.13
N ALA A 68 -2.21 11.04 -3.73
CA ALA A 68 -0.92 11.37 -4.30
C ALA A 68 -0.25 10.09 -4.83
N GLY A 69 0.44 10.17 -5.96
CA GLY A 69 1.19 9.03 -6.51
C GLY A 69 2.21 8.44 -5.54
N ALA A 70 2.79 9.28 -4.66
CA ALA A 70 3.68 8.82 -3.58
C ALA A 70 2.99 7.88 -2.56
N SER A 71 1.66 7.90 -2.47
CA SER A 71 0.90 6.93 -1.67
C SER A 71 0.76 5.59 -2.38
N ALA A 72 0.58 5.59 -3.71
CA ALA A 72 0.53 4.37 -4.51
C ALA A 72 1.87 3.63 -4.48
N LEU A 73 2.97 4.35 -4.68
CA LEU A 73 4.33 3.77 -4.64
C LEU A 73 4.66 3.17 -3.26
N ARG A 74 4.21 3.81 -2.18
CA ARG A 74 4.36 3.26 -0.83
C ARG A 74 3.54 2.00 -0.64
N ALA A 75 2.29 2.01 -1.09
CA ALA A 75 1.43 0.83 -1.02
C ALA A 75 2.05 -0.36 -1.74
N ALA A 76 2.66 -0.14 -2.92
CA ALA A 76 3.36 -1.18 -3.66
C ALA A 76 4.63 -1.70 -2.96
N ARG A 77 5.25 -0.91 -2.07
CA ARG A 77 6.46 -1.32 -1.34
C ARG A 77 6.15 -2.09 -0.06
N ILE A 78 5.15 -1.66 0.71
CA ILE A 78 4.92 -2.16 2.08
C ILE A 78 3.49 -2.62 2.39
N GLY A 79 2.58 -2.52 1.42
CA GLY A 79 1.16 -2.84 1.59
C GLY A 79 0.69 -4.05 0.79
N ASP A 80 -0.53 -4.48 1.09
CA ASP A 80 -1.21 -5.62 0.47
C ASP A 80 -2.31 -5.18 -0.50
N GLY A 81 -2.64 -3.89 -0.51
CA GLY A 81 -3.43 -3.29 -1.58
C GLY A 81 -3.40 -1.76 -1.55
N TYR A 82 -3.92 -1.14 -2.61
CA TYR A 82 -4.05 0.31 -2.72
C TYR A 82 -5.47 0.75 -3.10
N ARG A 83 -5.94 1.80 -2.41
CA ARG A 83 -7.21 2.47 -2.67
C ARG A 83 -6.94 3.95 -2.99
N PRO A 84 -6.92 4.34 -4.28
CA PRO A 84 -6.70 5.72 -4.65
C PRO A 84 -7.90 6.60 -4.24
N ALA A 85 -7.66 7.90 -4.04
CA ALA A 85 -8.67 8.89 -3.70
C ALA A 85 -8.50 10.18 -4.52
N GLY A 86 -9.58 10.93 -4.70
CA GLY A 86 -9.55 12.20 -5.44
C GLY A 86 -9.01 12.06 -6.86
N ALA A 87 -8.22 13.03 -7.31
CA ALA A 87 -7.66 13.05 -8.67
C ALA A 87 -6.84 11.79 -9.01
N GLU A 88 -6.20 11.14 -8.03
CA GLU A 88 -5.46 9.91 -8.26
C GLU A 88 -6.38 8.74 -8.63
N ARG A 89 -7.57 8.67 -8.01
CA ARG A 89 -8.59 7.68 -8.37
C ARG A 89 -9.03 7.92 -9.80
N ASP A 90 -9.30 9.17 -10.15
CA ASP A 90 -9.81 9.52 -11.48
C ASP A 90 -8.76 9.22 -12.56
N ARG A 91 -7.47 9.46 -12.28
CA ARG A 91 -6.36 9.08 -13.15
C ARG A 91 -6.22 7.57 -13.33
N LEU A 92 -6.29 6.80 -12.23
CA LEU A 92 -6.09 5.35 -12.25
C LEU A 92 -7.23 4.61 -12.96
N TYR A 93 -8.45 5.15 -12.90
CA TYR A 93 -9.63 4.55 -13.54
C TYR A 93 -10.01 5.22 -14.88
N ASP A 94 -9.26 6.21 -15.36
CA ASP A 94 -9.45 6.74 -16.72
C ASP A 94 -8.90 5.73 -17.74
N ARG A 95 -9.81 5.21 -18.58
CA ARG A 95 -9.50 4.24 -19.64
C ARG A 95 -8.53 4.75 -20.69
N ARG A 96 -8.32 6.08 -20.76
CA ARG A 96 -7.38 6.72 -21.70
C ARG A 96 -5.98 6.88 -21.12
N THR A 97 -5.79 6.69 -19.81
CA THR A 97 -4.46 6.73 -19.21
C THR A 97 -3.66 5.55 -19.76
N PRO A 98 -2.56 5.79 -20.49
CA PRO A 98 -1.74 4.70 -21.00
C PRO A 98 -1.17 3.90 -19.85
N CYS A 99 -1.16 2.59 -20.02
CA CYS A 99 -0.47 1.62 -19.16
C CYS A 99 0.96 2.09 -18.77
N ALA A 100 1.65 2.89 -19.58
CA ALA A 100 2.99 3.42 -19.31
C ALA A 100 3.11 4.47 -18.20
N VAL A 101 2.02 5.13 -17.75
CA VAL A 101 2.03 5.99 -16.54
C VAL A 101 2.01 5.14 -15.27
N HIS A 102 1.65 3.87 -15.43
CA HIS A 102 1.87 2.83 -14.45
C HIS A 102 3.31 2.34 -14.65
N ASP A 103 4.21 2.64 -13.71
CA ASP A 103 5.48 1.89 -13.57
C ASP A 103 5.18 0.40 -13.77
N GLU A 104 6.07 -0.43 -14.32
CA GLU A 104 5.74 -1.81 -14.73
C GLU A 104 5.07 -2.61 -13.59
N ARG A 105 5.39 -2.26 -12.33
CA ARG A 105 4.76 -2.75 -11.09
C ARG A 105 3.32 -2.30 -10.84
N GLN A 106 2.91 -1.16 -11.39
CA GLN A 106 1.55 -0.62 -11.35
C GLN A 106 0.64 -1.18 -12.46
N CYS A 107 1.20 -1.64 -13.59
CA CYS A 107 0.43 -2.25 -14.68
C CYS A 107 -0.22 -3.58 -14.28
N GLU A 108 0.52 -4.44 -13.57
CA GLU A 108 -0.01 -5.68 -13.01
C GLU A 108 -1.15 -5.44 -11.99
N LEU A 109 -1.19 -4.24 -11.38
CA LEU A 109 -2.26 -3.84 -10.44
C LEU A 109 -3.55 -3.47 -11.16
N GLY A 110 -3.46 -2.90 -12.37
CA GLY A 110 -4.63 -2.47 -13.14
C GLY A 110 -5.37 -3.62 -13.85
N ALA A 111 -4.66 -4.71 -14.18
CA ALA A 111 -5.20 -5.83 -14.97
C ALA A 111 -6.20 -6.73 -14.20
N GLY A 112 -6.35 -6.53 -12.88
CA GLY A 112 -7.21 -7.35 -12.02
C GLY A 112 -8.58 -6.72 -11.65
N ALA A 113 -8.90 -5.53 -12.13
CA ALA A 113 -10.13 -4.83 -11.76
C ALA A 113 -11.37 -5.48 -12.40
N ARG A 114 -11.90 -6.55 -11.78
CA ARG A 114 -13.26 -7.03 -12.10
C ARG A 114 -14.26 -5.93 -11.75
N ARG A 115 -15.15 -5.63 -12.70
CA ARG A 115 -16.26 -4.67 -12.55
C ARG A 115 -16.91 -4.80 -11.17
N GLY A 116 -16.96 -3.69 -10.42
CA GLY A 116 -17.64 -3.59 -9.12
C GLY A 116 -16.74 -3.53 -7.88
N HIS A 117 -15.45 -3.86 -7.99
CA HIS A 117 -14.52 -3.78 -6.85
C HIS A 117 -13.60 -2.57 -6.96
N HIS A 118 -13.76 -1.63 -6.04
CA HIS A 118 -12.99 -0.38 -5.95
C HIS A 118 -11.62 -0.58 -5.23
N TRP A 119 -11.02 -1.76 -5.42
CA TRP A 119 -9.84 -2.22 -4.68
C TRP A 119 -8.84 -2.89 -5.64
N LEU A 120 -7.55 -2.61 -5.47
CA LEU A 120 -6.48 -3.32 -6.16
C LEU A 120 -5.65 -4.08 -5.11
N PRO A 121 -5.82 -5.40 -4.97
CA PRO A 121 -4.94 -6.22 -4.14
C PRO A 121 -3.57 -6.38 -4.82
N PHE A 122 -2.49 -6.27 -4.05
CA PHE A 122 -1.16 -6.69 -4.48
C PHE A 122 -1.07 -8.22 -4.30
N ARG A 123 -0.95 -8.99 -5.38
CA ARG A 123 -0.67 -10.43 -5.26
C ARG A 123 0.73 -10.59 -4.66
N HIS A 124 0.81 -11.28 -3.52
CA HIS A 124 2.09 -11.65 -2.90
C HIS A 124 2.86 -12.61 -3.81
N GLY A 125 4.12 -12.28 -4.08
CA GLY A 125 5.04 -13.13 -4.83
C GLY A 125 6.34 -12.40 -5.16
N ILE A 126 7.29 -12.37 -4.22
CA ILE A 126 8.68 -12.09 -4.56
C ILE A 126 9.17 -13.33 -5.31
N GLY A 127 9.28 -13.24 -6.64
CA GLY A 127 9.92 -14.29 -7.43
C GLY A 127 9.52 -14.31 -8.90
N ARG A 128 10.36 -13.68 -9.76
CA ARG A 128 10.43 -13.76 -11.23
C ARG A 128 9.16 -13.43 -12.03
N PRO A 129 9.28 -12.73 -13.17
CA PRO A 129 8.15 -12.53 -14.07
C PRO A 129 7.74 -13.88 -14.65
N ALA A 130 6.64 -14.46 -14.16
CA ALA A 130 5.90 -15.46 -14.90
C ALA A 130 5.08 -14.70 -15.94
N GLY A 131 5.39 -14.94 -17.22
CA GLY A 131 4.88 -14.20 -18.37
C GLY A 131 3.45 -13.71 -18.22
N GLY A 132 3.30 -12.38 -18.13
CA GLY A 132 2.02 -11.71 -18.28
C GLY A 132 1.55 -11.76 -19.74
N PRO A 133 0.23 -11.62 -19.98
CA PRO A 133 -0.29 -11.57 -21.34
C PRO A 133 0.33 -10.37 -22.06
N GLU A 134 0.87 -10.63 -23.25
CA GLU A 134 1.44 -9.60 -24.12
C GLU A 134 0.45 -8.45 -24.28
N CYS A 135 0.87 -7.27 -23.79
CA CYS A 135 0.20 -6.02 -24.08
C CYS A 135 0.40 -5.75 -25.57
N SER A 136 -0.51 -6.26 -26.40
CA SER A 136 -0.49 -6.09 -27.85
C SER A 136 -0.33 -4.61 -28.18
N ARG A 137 0.76 -4.27 -28.86
CA ARG A 137 1.06 -2.92 -29.34
C ARG A 137 -0.04 -2.50 -30.32
N GLY A 138 -1.03 -1.78 -29.80
CA GLY A 138 -2.09 -1.15 -30.57
C GLY A 138 -1.51 0.02 -31.37
N HIS A 139 -1.58 -0.10 -32.68
CA HIS A 139 -1.04 0.79 -33.69
C HIS A 139 -1.45 2.26 -33.50
N ALA A 140 -0.47 3.16 -33.56
CA ALA A 140 -0.71 4.54 -33.98
C ALA A 140 -1.08 4.53 -35.47
N ARG A 141 -2.14 5.25 -35.84
CA ARG A 141 -2.37 5.73 -37.20
C ARG A 141 -1.91 7.17 -37.27
#